data_AF-A0A271LAU5-F1
#
_entry.id   AF-A0A271LAU5-F1
#
_cell.length_a   1.000
_cell.length_b   1.000
_cell.length_c   1.000
_cell.angle_alpha   90.00
_cell.angle_beta   90.00
_cell.angle_gamma   90.00
#
_symmetry.space_group_name_H-M   'P 1'
#
loop_
_entity.id
_entity.type
_entity.pdbx_description
1 polymer ?
#
loop_
_entity_poly.entity_id
_entity_poly.type
_entity_poly.pdbx_seq_one_letter_code
_entity_poly.pdbx_strand_id
1 'polypeptide(L)'
;MSQLIDYDLRLTDPARIVYRFLIGWYMRSNGDALASVRHIVTTMRSRAPDGARHLSRSAVQRAIILLIEAGWLVRRFTGKGRSGSRYVPVLNVLELAAQGSLPSVEIDSVPLYRDANEESVASHSTGTEVSHSTGTLSDAASHLLGQRPSYINPSTDGVTCKEDNECAAPSAPLSVGLVATDAETAQGKEKKSFEELYREYGVRAEIGAARRAYDELAPEAELHAAMMDSARAWREAAGESIERMHLRRWTTEQRYLEDPKGERKPRERKPKPAAKSKAKAKPVKPAKPAEPDNDNEVEEEPAVWIGDVGPFSPTGSFIAEITGSTVSWLDEYNQQVVLHLSIRFLRSQPAVEVDHTFLAQSSDEEKQKRGQAFLARIARCLDLGREIEDTEELHGRELRCNISKVCEVTYDKLFVPRQDAA
;
A
#
# COMPACT_ATOMS: atom_id res chain seq x y z
N MET A 1 3.33 -14.42 -26.42
CA MET A 1 2.62 -13.99 -25.20
C MET A 1 1.62 -12.87 -25.44
N SER A 2 2.03 -11.71 -25.99
CA SER A 2 1.13 -10.56 -26.20
C SER A 2 -0.03 -10.81 -27.17
N GLN A 3 0.03 -11.84 -28.02
CA GLN A 3 -1.05 -12.24 -28.92
C GLN A 3 -2.06 -13.18 -28.27
N LEU A 4 -1.70 -13.86 -27.16
CA LEU A 4 -2.62 -14.81 -26.51
C LEU A 4 -3.79 -14.09 -25.84
N ILE A 5 -3.54 -12.89 -25.34
CA ILE A 5 -4.56 -12.03 -24.74
C ILE A 5 -5.68 -11.65 -25.72
N ASP A 6 -5.41 -11.71 -27.03
CA ASP A 6 -6.40 -11.41 -28.06
C ASP A 6 -7.46 -12.52 -28.18
N TYR A 7 -7.16 -13.72 -27.67
CA TYR A 7 -8.09 -14.85 -27.65
C TYR A 7 -8.93 -14.91 -26.37
N ASP A 8 -8.63 -14.11 -25.34
CA ASP A 8 -9.46 -14.05 -24.15
C ASP A 8 -10.64 -13.09 -24.38
N LEU A 9 -11.83 -13.68 -24.54
CA LEU A 9 -13.08 -12.96 -24.80
C LEU A 9 -13.56 -12.14 -23.59
N ARG A 10 -13.06 -12.42 -22.38
CA ARG A 10 -13.41 -11.67 -21.16
C ARG A 10 -12.80 -10.27 -21.15
N LEU A 11 -11.78 -10.04 -21.98
CA LEU A 11 -11.03 -8.80 -21.99
C LEU A 11 -11.59 -7.80 -22.98
N THR A 12 -11.54 -6.53 -22.59
CA THR A 12 -11.87 -5.40 -23.47
C THR A 12 -10.62 -4.93 -24.23
N ASP A 13 -10.80 -4.20 -25.33
CA ASP A 13 -9.67 -3.66 -26.09
C ASP A 13 -8.75 -2.74 -25.27
N PRO A 14 -9.26 -1.86 -24.38
CA PRO A 14 -8.43 -1.14 -23.43
C PRO A 14 -7.56 -2.05 -22.56
N ALA A 15 -8.10 -3.18 -22.09
CA ALA A 15 -7.33 -4.15 -21.30
C ALA A 15 -6.19 -4.78 -22.12
N ARG A 16 -6.46 -5.16 -23.37
CA ARG A 16 -5.43 -5.69 -24.30
C ARG A 16 -4.32 -4.66 -24.55
N ILE A 17 -4.67 -3.40 -24.78
CA ILE A 17 -3.71 -2.31 -25.00
C ILE A 17 -2.86 -2.09 -23.75
N VAL A 18 -3.48 -1.99 -22.57
CA VAL A 18 -2.76 -1.80 -21.30
C VAL A 18 -1.82 -2.96 -20.98
N TYR A 19 -2.26 -4.20 -21.24
CA TYR A 19 -1.42 -5.37 -21.03
C TYR A 19 -0.18 -5.37 -21.94
N ARG A 20 -0.36 -5.07 -23.23
CA ARG A 20 0.76 -4.95 -24.18
C ARG A 20 1.74 -3.86 -23.75
N PHE A 21 1.24 -2.73 -23.24
CA PHE A 21 2.07 -1.70 -22.63
C PHE A 21 2.88 -2.24 -21.44
N LEU A 22 2.22 -2.93 -20.51
CA LEU A 22 2.86 -3.47 -19.30
C LEU A 22 3.91 -4.54 -19.61
N ILE A 23 3.69 -5.41 -20.60
CA ILE A 23 4.71 -6.35 -21.08
C ILE A 23 5.92 -5.60 -21.63
N GLY A 24 5.71 -4.60 -22.49
CA GLY A 24 6.79 -3.80 -23.05
C GLY A 24 7.53 -2.94 -22.02
N TRP A 25 6.91 -2.69 -20.87
CA TRP A 25 7.47 -1.93 -19.75
C TRP A 25 8.05 -2.83 -18.65
N TYR A 26 7.86 -4.14 -18.72
CA TYR A 26 8.33 -5.08 -17.72
C TYR A 26 9.86 -5.08 -17.67
N MET A 27 10.43 -4.71 -16.53
CA MET A 27 11.87 -4.66 -16.34
C MET A 27 12.35 -5.99 -15.78
N ARG A 28 13.06 -6.78 -16.59
CA ARG A 28 13.56 -8.10 -16.19
C ARG A 28 14.47 -8.04 -14.96
N SER A 29 15.17 -6.93 -14.74
CA SER A 29 16.04 -6.72 -13.57
C SER A 29 15.25 -6.63 -12.25
N ASN A 30 14.02 -6.11 -12.29
CA ASN A 30 13.21 -5.88 -11.09
C ASN A 30 12.15 -6.97 -10.89
N GLY A 31 11.91 -7.81 -11.91
CA GLY A 31 10.86 -8.83 -11.87
C GLY A 31 9.44 -8.26 -11.85
N ASP A 32 9.26 -6.96 -12.12
CA ASP A 32 7.97 -6.28 -12.13
C ASP A 32 7.89 -5.13 -13.14
N ALA A 33 6.65 -4.71 -13.43
CA ALA A 33 6.36 -3.43 -14.06
C ALA A 33 5.96 -2.44 -12.94
N LEU A 34 6.92 -1.65 -12.47
CA LEU A 34 6.68 -0.56 -11.54
C LEU A 34 6.05 0.61 -12.28
N ALA A 35 4.75 0.85 -12.05
CA ALA A 35 4.09 2.02 -12.62
C ALA A 35 2.85 2.41 -11.82
N SER A 36 2.82 3.66 -11.33
CA SER A 36 1.56 4.25 -10.90
C SER A 36 0.61 4.38 -12.10
N VAL A 37 -0.71 4.25 -11.90
CA VAL A 37 -1.70 4.42 -12.98
C VAL A 37 -1.53 5.76 -13.70
N ARG A 38 -1.16 6.82 -12.96
CA ARG A 38 -0.86 8.14 -13.56
C ARG A 38 0.34 8.04 -14.52
N HIS A 39 1.41 7.39 -14.11
CA HIS A 39 2.60 7.20 -14.93
C HIS A 39 2.32 6.35 -16.18
N ILE A 40 1.52 5.29 -16.05
CA ILE A 40 1.07 4.47 -17.20
C ILE A 40 0.37 5.37 -18.21
N VAL A 41 -0.62 6.15 -17.78
CA VAL A 41 -1.39 7.05 -18.65
C VAL A 41 -0.48 8.08 -19.32
N THR A 42 0.38 8.75 -18.55
CA THR A 42 1.33 9.75 -19.08
C THR A 42 2.24 9.14 -20.14
N THR A 43 2.76 7.95 -19.90
CA THR A 43 3.71 7.27 -20.79
C THR A 43 3.01 6.72 -22.03
N MET A 44 1.80 6.16 -21.89
CA MET A 44 0.99 5.73 -23.02
C MET A 44 0.64 6.92 -23.92
N ARG A 45 0.30 8.07 -23.33
CA ARG A 45 0.03 9.30 -24.09
C ARG A 45 1.28 9.81 -24.80
N SER A 46 2.45 9.79 -24.16
CA SER A 46 3.71 10.26 -24.80
C SER A 46 4.22 9.33 -25.90
N ARG A 47 3.82 8.06 -25.89
CA ARG A 47 4.18 7.06 -26.91
C ARG A 47 3.14 6.91 -28.02
N ALA A 48 1.95 7.47 -27.83
CA ALA A 48 0.90 7.42 -28.84
C ALA A 48 1.29 8.31 -30.02
N PRO A 49 1.11 7.85 -31.28
CA PRO A 49 1.32 8.70 -32.44
C PRO A 49 0.35 9.89 -32.41
N ASP A 50 0.77 11.02 -32.99
CA ASP A 50 -0.04 12.23 -33.00
C ASP A 50 -1.43 11.95 -33.61
N GLY A 51 -2.47 12.38 -32.89
CA GLY A 51 -3.87 12.14 -33.27
C GLY A 51 -4.48 10.81 -32.80
N ALA A 52 -3.70 9.89 -32.23
CA ALA A 52 -4.26 8.66 -31.68
C ALA A 52 -5.06 8.91 -30.39
N ARG A 53 -6.21 8.22 -30.27
CA ARG A 53 -7.01 8.20 -29.04
C ARG A 53 -6.20 7.54 -27.92
N HIS A 54 -5.98 8.27 -26.83
CA HIS A 54 -5.32 7.76 -25.65
C HIS A 54 -6.35 7.33 -24.60
N LEU A 55 -6.04 6.28 -23.87
CA LEU A 55 -6.91 5.81 -22.79
C LEU A 55 -6.95 6.84 -21.65
N SER A 56 -8.15 7.12 -21.16
CA SER A 56 -8.33 7.94 -19.97
C SER A 56 -7.78 7.21 -18.73
N ARG A 57 -7.50 7.95 -17.66
CA ARG A 57 -7.01 7.37 -16.41
C ARG A 57 -7.98 6.33 -15.82
N SER A 58 -9.27 6.59 -15.88
CA SER A 58 -10.31 5.66 -15.42
C SER A 58 -10.36 4.40 -16.29
N ALA A 59 -10.22 4.53 -17.61
CA ALA A 59 -10.15 3.38 -18.52
C ALA A 59 -8.93 2.50 -18.24
N VAL A 60 -7.75 3.09 -18.01
CA VAL A 60 -6.54 2.34 -17.63
C VAL A 60 -6.74 1.61 -16.29
N GLN A 61 -7.35 2.27 -15.30
CA GLN A 61 -7.60 1.64 -14.00
C GLN A 61 -8.56 0.44 -14.12
N ARG A 62 -9.67 0.58 -14.86
CA ARG A 62 -10.62 -0.52 -15.10
C ARG A 62 -9.97 -1.67 -15.87
N ALA A 63 -9.17 -1.34 -16.90
CA ALA A 63 -8.39 -2.32 -17.64
C ALA A 63 -7.45 -3.13 -16.73
N ILE A 64 -6.74 -2.48 -15.81
CA ILE A 64 -5.86 -3.18 -14.85
C ILE A 64 -6.66 -4.10 -13.92
N ILE A 65 -7.82 -3.67 -13.42
CA ILE A 65 -8.68 -4.50 -12.56
C ILE A 65 -9.12 -5.74 -13.33
N LEU A 66 -9.65 -5.56 -14.54
CA LEU A 66 -10.11 -6.65 -15.39
C LEU A 66 -8.99 -7.65 -15.72
N LEU A 67 -7.77 -7.17 -15.97
CA LEU A 67 -6.60 -8.03 -16.21
C LEU A 67 -6.21 -8.85 -14.96
N ILE A 68 -6.40 -8.30 -13.76
CA ILE A 68 -6.15 -9.03 -12.51
C ILE A 68 -7.23 -10.10 -12.30
N GLU A 69 -8.51 -9.74 -12.48
CA GLU A 69 -9.64 -10.66 -12.35
C GLU A 69 -9.57 -11.81 -13.36
N ALA A 70 -9.17 -11.52 -14.60
CA ALA A 70 -8.99 -12.53 -15.64
C ALA A 70 -7.70 -13.37 -15.48
N GLY A 71 -6.84 -13.05 -14.50
CA GLY A 71 -5.61 -13.80 -14.20
C GLY A 71 -4.41 -13.48 -15.10
N TRP A 72 -4.45 -12.38 -15.85
CA TRP A 72 -3.34 -11.96 -16.72
C TRP A 72 -2.29 -11.11 -16.00
N LEU A 73 -2.67 -10.45 -14.91
CA LEU A 73 -1.78 -9.65 -14.07
C LEU A 73 -1.90 -10.05 -12.60
N VAL A 74 -0.78 -10.07 -11.90
CA VAL A 74 -0.75 -10.13 -10.44
C VAL A 74 -0.25 -8.80 -9.91
N ARG A 75 -1.00 -8.20 -8.97
CA ARG A 75 -0.54 -7.03 -8.23
C ARG A 75 0.29 -7.49 -7.04
N ARG A 76 1.62 -7.40 -7.15
CA ARG A 76 2.55 -7.74 -6.07
C ARG A 76 2.57 -6.70 -4.95
N PHE A 77 2.39 -5.43 -5.31
CA PHE A 77 2.42 -4.33 -4.36
C PHE A 77 1.34 -3.31 -4.67
N THR A 78 0.56 -2.94 -3.65
CA THR A 78 -0.38 -1.83 -3.74
C THR A 78 0.33 -0.57 -3.26
N GLY A 79 0.57 0.36 -4.20
CA GLY A 79 1.22 1.62 -3.90
C GLY A 79 0.46 2.45 -2.86
N LYS A 80 1.19 3.03 -1.90
CA LYS A 80 0.69 4.03 -0.95
C LYS A 80 1.50 5.32 -1.10
N GLY A 81 0.82 6.47 -1.05
CA GLY A 81 1.46 7.78 -1.15
C GLY A 81 2.16 8.03 -2.49
N ARG A 82 3.49 8.21 -2.46
CA ARG A 82 4.31 8.46 -3.67
C ARG A 82 4.72 7.17 -4.38
N SER A 83 4.61 6.02 -3.74
CA SER A 83 5.01 4.74 -4.31
C SER A 83 3.95 4.23 -5.27
N GLY A 84 4.34 3.89 -6.50
CA GLY A 84 3.46 3.27 -7.48
C GLY A 84 3.14 1.81 -7.14
N SER A 85 1.99 1.31 -7.61
CA SER A 85 1.70 -0.13 -7.58
C SER A 85 2.64 -0.89 -8.52
N ARG A 86 2.92 -2.16 -8.18
CA ARG A 86 3.76 -3.05 -8.99
C ARG A 86 2.93 -4.20 -9.53
N TYR A 87 3.03 -4.42 -10.83
CA TYR A 87 2.26 -5.43 -11.55
C TYR A 87 3.22 -6.41 -12.23
N VAL A 88 2.90 -7.69 -12.17
CA VAL A 88 3.66 -8.76 -12.80
C VAL A 88 2.75 -9.46 -13.81
N PRO A 89 3.10 -9.45 -15.12
CA PRO A 89 2.43 -10.29 -16.10
C PRO A 89 2.56 -11.76 -15.73
N VAL A 90 1.44 -12.47 -15.76
CA VAL A 90 1.44 -13.93 -15.58
C VAL A 90 1.96 -14.52 -16.89
N LEU A 91 3.20 -15.01 -16.90
CA LEU A 91 3.83 -15.53 -18.11
C LEU A 91 3.50 -17.00 -18.38
N ASN A 92 3.04 -17.73 -17.35
CA ASN A 92 2.64 -19.12 -17.43
C ASN A 92 1.14 -19.32 -17.75
N VAL A 93 0.47 -18.32 -18.34
CA VAL A 93 -0.97 -18.42 -18.69
C VAL A 93 -1.27 -19.64 -19.58
N LEU A 94 -0.34 -20.04 -20.46
CA LEU A 94 -0.51 -21.26 -21.27
C LEU A 94 -0.40 -22.54 -20.45
N GLU A 95 0.50 -22.60 -19.46
CA GLU A 95 0.61 -23.75 -18.56
C GLU A 95 -0.61 -23.83 -17.66
N LEU A 96 -1.07 -22.69 -17.14
CA LEU A 96 -2.30 -22.60 -16.35
C LEU A 96 -3.53 -23.00 -17.18
N ALA A 97 -3.59 -22.60 -18.45
CA ALA A 97 -4.64 -23.03 -19.37
C ALA A 97 -4.56 -24.51 -19.71
N ALA A 98 -3.36 -25.05 -19.95
CA ALA A 98 -3.15 -26.47 -20.19
C ALA A 98 -3.51 -27.34 -18.97
N GLN A 99 -3.32 -26.80 -17.76
CA GLN A 99 -3.72 -27.43 -16.50
C GLN A 99 -5.22 -27.30 -16.20
N GLY A 100 -6.01 -26.63 -17.05
CA GLY A 100 -7.42 -26.35 -16.80
C GLY A 100 -7.65 -25.36 -15.64
N SER A 101 -6.60 -24.71 -15.15
CA SER A 101 -6.58 -23.84 -13.97
C SER A 101 -6.72 -22.36 -14.34
N LEU A 102 -7.26 -22.03 -15.52
CA LEU A 102 -7.73 -20.66 -15.73
C LEU A 102 -8.83 -20.39 -14.70
N PRO A 103 -8.83 -19.22 -14.02
CA PRO A 103 -9.89 -18.89 -13.09
C PRO A 103 -11.23 -18.98 -13.83
N SER A 104 -12.00 -20.03 -13.53
CA SER A 104 -13.34 -20.25 -14.04
C SER A 104 -14.23 -19.25 -13.32
N VAL A 105 -14.42 -18.10 -13.95
CA VAL A 105 -15.55 -17.25 -13.59
C VAL A 105 -16.77 -17.98 -14.13
N GLU A 106 -17.70 -18.39 -13.27
CA GLU A 106 -19.01 -18.88 -13.69
C GLU A 106 -19.64 -17.80 -14.58
N ILE A 107 -19.73 -18.08 -15.89
CA ILE A 107 -20.17 -17.11 -16.93
C ILE A 107 -21.69 -16.86 -16.85
N ASP A 108 -22.40 -17.37 -15.85
CA ASP A 108 -23.86 -17.29 -15.74
C ASP A 108 -24.42 -15.88 -15.52
N SER A 109 -23.59 -14.83 -15.47
CA SER A 109 -24.07 -13.46 -15.27
C SER A 109 -23.37 -12.37 -16.09
N VAL A 110 -22.59 -12.72 -17.13
CA VAL A 110 -22.03 -11.71 -18.05
C VAL A 110 -22.95 -11.57 -19.27
N PRO A 111 -23.62 -10.42 -19.47
CA PRO A 111 -24.38 -10.17 -20.68
C PRO A 111 -23.42 -10.20 -21.88
N LEU A 112 -23.58 -11.22 -22.74
CA LEU A 112 -22.93 -11.26 -24.04
C LEU A 112 -23.34 -10.01 -24.82
N TYR A 113 -22.34 -9.21 -25.22
CA TYR A 113 -22.46 -7.95 -25.95
C TYR A 113 -23.14 -6.79 -25.20
N ARG A 114 -22.33 -6.00 -24.47
CA ARG A 114 -22.66 -4.61 -24.16
C ARG A 114 -21.87 -3.71 -25.10
N ASP A 115 -22.57 -3.07 -26.03
CA ASP A 115 -22.00 -2.13 -26.99
C ASP A 115 -21.19 -1.04 -26.25
N ALA A 116 -19.99 -0.76 -26.75
CA ALA A 116 -18.99 0.07 -26.09
C ALA A 116 -19.30 1.59 -26.09
N ASN A 117 -20.56 2.00 -26.26
CA ASN A 117 -20.95 3.40 -26.41
C ASN A 117 -21.98 3.93 -25.40
N GLU A 118 -22.40 3.17 -24.38
CA GLU A 118 -23.25 3.70 -23.32
C GLU A 118 -22.47 4.02 -22.04
N GLU A 119 -22.38 5.32 -21.73
CA GLU A 119 -22.06 5.82 -20.39
C GLU A 119 -23.16 5.40 -19.41
N SER A 120 -22.99 4.23 -18.79
CA SER A 120 -23.86 3.77 -17.71
C SER A 120 -23.23 4.12 -16.35
N VAL A 121 -23.86 5.07 -15.66
CA VAL A 121 -23.56 5.47 -14.28
C VAL A 121 -24.02 4.34 -13.34
N ALA A 122 -23.08 3.54 -12.86
CA ALA A 122 -23.37 2.52 -11.85
C ALA A 122 -23.52 3.18 -10.47
N SER A 123 -24.77 3.29 -10.04
CA SER A 123 -25.19 3.69 -8.70
C SER A 123 -24.82 2.60 -7.69
N HIS A 124 -24.15 2.99 -6.60
CA HIS A 124 -23.86 2.09 -5.48
C HIS A 124 -25.13 1.90 -4.65
N SER A 125 -25.74 0.71 -4.73
CA SER A 125 -26.72 0.25 -3.74
C SER A 125 -26.04 -0.71 -2.77
N THR A 126 -25.90 -0.26 -1.52
CA THR A 126 -25.62 -1.09 -0.35
C THR A 126 -26.92 -1.71 0.12
N GLY A 127 -27.11 -3.00 -0.16
CA GLY A 127 -28.27 -3.76 0.31
C GLY A 127 -27.94 -5.24 0.41
N THR A 128 -28.02 -5.75 1.63
CA THR A 128 -27.82 -7.15 2.02
C THR A 128 -29.09 -7.93 1.72
N GLU A 129 -29.07 -8.88 0.79
CA GLU A 129 -30.09 -9.93 0.73
C GLU A 129 -29.45 -11.29 0.42
N VAL A 130 -29.80 -12.24 1.29
CA VAL A 130 -29.46 -13.66 1.23
C VAL A 130 -30.57 -14.33 0.42
N SER A 131 -30.22 -15.09 -0.61
CA SER A 131 -31.15 -16.04 -1.21
C SER A 131 -30.43 -17.35 -1.53
N HIS A 132 -30.98 -18.43 -1.00
CA HIS A 132 -30.56 -19.80 -1.27
C HIS A 132 -31.26 -20.29 -2.53
N SER A 133 -30.51 -20.89 -3.44
CA SER A 133 -31.08 -21.76 -4.47
C SER A 133 -30.12 -22.89 -4.81
N THR A 134 -30.48 -24.08 -4.32
CA THR A 134 -30.04 -25.40 -4.79
C THR A 134 -30.56 -25.67 -6.20
N GLY A 135 -29.69 -26.17 -7.09
CA GLY A 135 -30.08 -26.72 -8.37
C GLY A 135 -28.93 -27.48 -9.03
N THR A 136 -29.03 -28.81 -9.04
CA THR A 136 -28.30 -29.73 -9.93
C THR A 136 -28.88 -29.65 -11.34
N LEU A 137 -28.06 -29.70 -12.40
CA LEU A 137 -28.42 -30.37 -13.66
C LEU A 137 -27.21 -30.64 -14.56
N SER A 138 -27.39 -31.69 -15.36
CA SER A 138 -26.44 -32.46 -16.16
C SER A 138 -26.36 -31.97 -17.61
N ASP A 139 -25.29 -32.43 -18.27
CA ASP A 139 -25.16 -32.80 -19.69
C ASP A 139 -24.94 -31.78 -20.83
N ALA A 140 -23.78 -32.00 -21.46
CA ALA A 140 -23.55 -32.33 -22.87
C ALA A 140 -23.81 -31.29 -24.00
N ALA A 141 -22.69 -31.02 -24.68
CA ALA A 141 -22.46 -30.98 -26.13
C ALA A 141 -23.11 -29.88 -26.98
N SER A 142 -22.26 -29.24 -27.79
CA SER A 142 -22.21 -29.45 -29.26
C SER A 142 -21.88 -28.18 -30.04
N HIS A 143 -20.86 -28.28 -30.91
CA HIS A 143 -20.64 -27.58 -32.18
C HIS A 143 -21.00 -26.09 -32.34
N LEU A 144 -20.01 -25.29 -32.81
CA LEU A 144 -20.20 -24.46 -34.00
C LEU A 144 -18.85 -23.99 -34.60
N LEU A 145 -18.62 -24.43 -35.84
CA LEU A 145 -17.66 -23.88 -36.79
C LEU A 145 -18.18 -22.50 -37.25
N GLY A 146 -17.34 -21.46 -37.15
CA GLY A 146 -17.66 -20.12 -37.66
C GLY A 146 -16.41 -19.42 -38.19
N GLN A 147 -16.41 -19.18 -39.51
CA GLN A 147 -15.33 -18.56 -40.27
C GLN A 147 -15.03 -17.11 -39.83
N ARG A 148 -13.74 -16.74 -39.84
CA ARG A 148 -13.25 -15.37 -39.67
C ARG A 148 -13.59 -14.50 -40.89
N PRO A 149 -14.06 -13.25 -40.70
CA PRO A 149 -13.92 -12.24 -41.72
C PRO A 149 -12.59 -11.49 -41.55
N SER A 150 -11.82 -11.48 -42.64
CA SER A 150 -10.67 -10.60 -42.87
C SER A 150 -11.17 -9.16 -43.07
N TYR A 151 -10.65 -8.20 -42.30
CA TYR A 151 -10.83 -6.79 -42.61
C TYR A 151 -9.51 -6.09 -42.90
N ILE A 152 -9.57 -5.40 -44.03
CA ILE A 152 -8.59 -4.60 -44.74
C ILE A 152 -8.42 -3.25 -44.02
N ASN A 153 -7.18 -2.78 -43.89
CA ASN A 153 -6.85 -1.40 -43.53
C ASN A 153 -7.36 -0.42 -44.60
N PRO A 154 -8.01 0.69 -44.24
CA PRO A 154 -8.03 1.87 -45.10
C PRO A 154 -7.03 2.93 -44.63
N SER A 155 -6.30 3.41 -45.64
CA SER A 155 -5.40 4.56 -45.66
C SER A 155 -6.15 5.89 -45.49
N THR A 156 -5.46 6.82 -44.83
CA THR A 156 -5.42 8.28 -44.95
C THR A 156 -6.33 8.97 -45.98
N ASP A 157 -7.11 9.96 -45.54
CA ASP A 157 -6.95 11.36 -45.96
C ASP A 157 -7.79 12.34 -45.10
N GLY A 158 -7.36 13.60 -45.11
CA GLY A 158 -7.60 14.62 -44.08
C GLY A 158 -8.97 15.28 -44.05
N VAL A 159 -9.18 16.11 -43.02
CA VAL A 159 -9.81 17.45 -43.07
C VAL A 159 -9.76 18.07 -41.65
N THR A 160 -9.31 19.31 -41.60
CA THR A 160 -9.23 20.20 -40.44
C THR A 160 -10.59 20.78 -40.04
N CYS A 161 -10.93 20.81 -38.75
CA CYS A 161 -11.81 21.83 -38.16
C CYS A 161 -11.32 22.20 -36.75
N LYS A 162 -11.14 23.50 -36.53
CA LYS A 162 -11.04 24.16 -35.23
C LYS A 162 -12.45 24.28 -34.64
N GLU A 163 -12.59 24.19 -33.33
CA GLU A 163 -13.62 24.96 -32.63
C GLU A 163 -13.25 25.14 -31.15
N ASP A 164 -13.10 26.41 -30.79
CA ASP A 164 -13.04 26.95 -29.45
C ASP A 164 -14.41 26.83 -28.78
N ASN A 165 -14.46 26.58 -27.47
CA ASN A 165 -15.59 27.06 -26.66
C ASN A 165 -15.23 27.17 -25.18
N GLU A 166 -15.02 28.41 -24.77
CA GLU A 166 -15.08 28.91 -23.40
C GLU A 166 -16.55 29.10 -23.00
N CYS A 167 -16.92 28.72 -21.77
CA CYS A 167 -17.68 29.58 -20.86
C CYS A 167 -17.99 28.86 -19.53
N ALA A 168 -17.93 29.64 -18.45
CA ALA A 168 -18.14 29.24 -17.07
C ALA A 168 -19.35 29.95 -16.44
N ALA A 169 -19.90 29.31 -15.39
CA ALA A 169 -20.59 29.85 -14.20
C ALA A 169 -22.01 30.46 -14.38
N PRO A 170 -22.88 30.56 -13.32
CA PRO A 170 -22.57 30.49 -11.88
C PRO A 170 -23.52 29.67 -10.97
N SER A 171 -23.08 29.56 -9.70
CA SER A 171 -23.67 28.88 -8.55
C SER A 171 -24.91 29.56 -7.96
N ALA A 172 -25.76 28.77 -7.28
CA ALA A 172 -26.86 29.22 -6.44
C ALA A 172 -26.53 29.09 -4.93
N PRO A 173 -27.10 29.94 -4.04
CA PRO A 173 -26.72 30.05 -2.64
C PRO A 173 -27.39 28.99 -1.73
N LEU A 174 -26.66 28.54 -0.69
CA LEU A 174 -27.17 27.64 0.34
C LEU A 174 -27.69 28.40 1.56
N SER A 175 -28.83 27.90 2.03
CA SER A 175 -29.67 28.44 3.09
C SER A 175 -29.09 28.23 4.49
N VAL A 176 -29.36 29.23 5.33
CA VAL A 176 -29.00 29.40 6.74
C VAL A 176 -29.86 28.52 7.66
N GLY A 177 -29.24 28.00 8.73
CA GLY A 177 -29.89 27.93 10.05
C GLY A 177 -29.99 26.56 10.71
N LEU A 178 -29.05 26.24 11.60
CA LEU A 178 -29.28 25.34 12.74
C LEU A 178 -28.26 25.66 13.84
N VAL A 179 -28.75 26.34 14.88
CA VAL A 179 -28.05 26.61 16.13
C VAL A 179 -28.27 25.40 17.04
N ALA A 180 -27.19 24.70 17.39
CA ALA A 180 -27.17 23.67 18.42
C ALA A 180 -26.44 24.21 19.64
N THR A 181 -27.13 24.19 20.77
CA THR A 181 -26.67 24.60 22.10
C THR A 181 -25.88 23.44 22.69
N ASP A 182 -24.55 23.59 22.82
CA ASP A 182 -23.67 22.54 23.36
C ASP A 182 -23.67 22.52 24.89
N ALA A 183 -23.95 21.34 25.44
CA ALA A 183 -23.67 20.99 26.83
C ALA A 183 -22.18 20.65 26.98
N GLU A 184 -21.46 21.46 27.75
CA GLU A 184 -20.01 21.39 27.93
C GLU A 184 -19.63 20.17 28.79
N THR A 185 -19.25 19.07 28.14
CA THR A 185 -18.61 17.92 28.78
C THR A 185 -17.12 18.22 29.00
N ALA A 186 -16.58 17.84 30.17
CA ALA A 186 -15.21 18.17 30.59
C ALA A 186 -14.10 17.70 29.61
N GLN A 187 -14.37 16.70 28.75
CA GLN A 187 -13.48 16.27 27.66
C GLN A 187 -13.34 17.28 26.51
N GLY A 188 -14.18 18.33 26.48
CA GLY A 188 -14.10 19.40 25.49
C GLY A 188 -12.97 20.40 25.75
N LYS A 189 -12.49 20.52 27.00
CA LYS A 189 -11.46 21.51 27.35
C LYS A 189 -10.07 21.13 26.82
N GLU A 190 -9.70 19.86 26.90
CA GLU A 190 -8.39 19.36 26.43
C GLU A 190 -8.23 19.46 24.91
N LYS A 191 -9.32 19.29 24.15
CA LYS A 191 -9.27 19.45 22.69
C LYS A 191 -9.05 20.90 22.28
N LYS A 192 -9.58 21.86 23.05
CA LYS A 192 -9.43 23.30 22.79
C LYS A 192 -8.00 23.76 23.05
N SER A 193 -7.36 23.31 24.14
CA SER A 193 -5.99 23.73 24.48
C SER A 193 -4.96 23.34 23.40
N PHE A 194 -5.00 22.11 22.88
CA PHE A 194 -4.08 21.73 21.80
C PHE A 194 -4.28 22.58 20.53
N GLU A 195 -5.54 22.84 20.16
CA GLU A 195 -5.86 23.60 18.95
C GLU A 195 -5.45 25.08 19.05
N GLU A 196 -5.49 25.64 20.26
CA GLU A 196 -4.97 26.97 20.57
C GLU A 196 -3.46 27.04 20.37
N LEU A 197 -2.70 26.10 20.95
CA LEU A 197 -1.24 26.02 20.78
C LEU A 197 -0.83 25.81 19.32
N TYR A 198 -1.50 24.88 18.62
CA TYR A 198 -1.21 24.59 17.22
C TYR A 198 -1.47 25.80 16.32
N ARG A 199 -2.52 26.57 16.61
CA ARG A 199 -2.85 27.80 15.89
C ARG A 199 -1.84 28.91 16.18
N GLU A 200 -1.43 29.06 17.44
CA GLU A 200 -0.49 30.10 17.85
C GLU A 200 0.90 29.88 17.26
N TYR A 201 1.41 28.64 17.29
CA TYR A 201 2.71 28.26 16.75
C TYR A 201 2.81 28.44 15.22
N GLY A 202 1.69 28.30 14.50
CA GLY A 202 1.57 28.72 13.09
C GLY A 202 2.24 27.82 12.06
N VAL A 203 2.70 26.61 12.41
CA VAL A 203 3.24 25.60 11.47
C VAL A 203 2.19 24.52 11.25
N ARG A 204 1.49 24.54 10.11
CA ARG A 204 0.39 23.63 9.79
C ARG A 204 0.86 22.28 9.22
N ALA A 205 1.80 21.61 9.87
CA ALA A 205 2.30 20.30 9.47
C ALA A 205 2.14 19.29 10.61
N GLU A 206 1.95 18.02 10.26
CA GLU A 206 1.96 16.87 11.19
C GLU A 206 0.97 16.94 12.37
N ILE A 207 -0.24 17.49 12.17
CA ILE A 207 -1.23 17.70 13.24
C ILE A 207 -1.47 16.46 14.13
N GLY A 208 -1.58 15.27 13.53
CA GLY A 208 -1.83 14.03 14.27
C GLY A 208 -0.65 13.58 15.13
N ALA A 209 0.58 13.80 14.67
CA ALA A 209 1.78 13.45 15.43
C ALA A 209 2.07 14.48 16.52
N ALA A 210 1.84 15.77 16.23
CA ALA A 210 1.94 16.83 17.24
C ALA A 210 0.89 16.66 18.35
N ARG A 211 -0.34 16.26 18.00
CA ARG A 211 -1.39 15.96 19.00
C ARG A 211 -0.98 14.84 19.94
N ARG A 212 -0.47 13.72 19.40
CA ARG A 212 0.04 12.61 20.24
C ARG A 212 1.15 13.06 21.18
N ALA A 213 2.12 13.84 20.69
CA ALA A 213 3.22 14.34 21.52
C ALA A 213 2.73 15.32 22.61
N TYR A 214 1.67 16.08 22.34
CA TYR A 214 1.03 16.95 23.33
C TYR A 214 0.25 16.15 24.38
N ASP A 215 -0.54 15.16 23.93
CA ASP A 215 -1.32 14.29 24.81
C ASP A 215 -0.39 13.45 25.73
N GLU A 216 0.76 13.00 25.22
CA GLU A 216 1.79 12.28 25.98
C GLU A 216 2.45 13.15 27.06
N LEU A 217 2.61 14.44 26.80
CA LEU A 217 3.12 15.39 27.79
C LEU A 217 2.08 15.68 28.90
N ALA A 218 0.79 15.44 28.63
CA ALA A 218 -0.34 15.72 29.51
C ALA A 218 -0.22 17.08 30.24
N PRO A 219 -0.04 18.20 29.52
CA PRO A 219 0.32 19.46 30.14
C PRO A 219 -0.81 20.02 31.00
N GLU A 220 -0.49 20.32 32.25
CA GLU A 220 -1.37 21.07 33.15
C GLU A 220 -1.57 22.51 32.65
N ALA A 221 -2.57 23.21 33.21
CA ALA A 221 -2.94 24.56 32.76
C ALA A 221 -1.76 25.56 32.79
N GLU A 222 -0.89 25.45 33.79
CA GLU A 222 0.30 26.31 33.92
C GLU A 222 1.35 26.00 32.85
N LEU A 223 1.61 24.71 32.59
CA LEU A 223 2.55 24.28 31.54
C LEU A 223 2.02 24.67 30.16
N HIS A 224 0.72 24.52 29.92
CA HIS A 224 0.08 24.96 28.68
C HIS A 224 0.26 26.46 28.45
N ALA A 225 0.07 27.29 29.50
CA ALA A 225 0.29 28.73 29.42
C ALA A 225 1.75 29.06 29.07
N ALA A 226 2.73 28.41 29.72
CA ALA A 226 4.15 28.59 29.41
C ALA A 226 4.50 28.17 27.97
N MET A 227 3.89 27.09 27.47
CA MET A 227 4.05 26.67 26.07
C MET A 227 3.46 27.69 25.10
N MET A 228 2.31 28.31 25.43
CA MET A 228 1.70 29.35 24.60
C MET A 228 2.60 30.60 24.50
N ASP A 229 3.15 31.06 25.61
CA ASP A 229 4.07 32.20 25.64
C ASP A 229 5.35 31.91 24.83
N SER A 230 5.89 30.70 24.99
CA SER A 230 7.06 30.24 24.23
C SER A 230 6.75 30.16 22.73
N ALA A 231 5.59 29.60 22.36
CA ALA A 231 5.17 29.53 20.96
C ALA A 231 5.06 30.92 20.31
N ARG A 232 4.55 31.92 21.07
CA ARG A 232 4.49 33.32 20.62
C ARG A 232 5.89 33.92 20.45
N ALA A 233 6.77 33.75 21.42
CA ALA A 233 8.14 34.24 21.35
C ALA A 233 8.91 33.63 20.16
N TRP A 234 8.75 32.33 19.92
CA TRP A 234 9.34 31.64 18.76
C TRP A 234 8.76 32.12 17.43
N ARG A 235 7.45 32.42 17.39
CA ARG A 235 6.80 32.96 16.19
C ARG A 235 7.27 34.37 15.87
N GLU A 236 7.43 35.23 16.88
CA GLU A 236 7.94 36.59 16.74
C GLU A 236 9.42 36.58 16.31
N ALA A 237 10.25 35.76 16.95
CA ALA A 237 11.67 35.65 16.64
C ALA A 237 11.95 35.10 15.22
N ALA A 238 11.11 34.21 14.71
CA ALA A 238 11.29 33.65 13.37
C ALA A 238 10.89 34.61 12.22
N GLY A 239 10.00 35.57 12.50
CA GLY A 239 9.38 36.41 11.47
C GLY A 239 8.71 35.58 10.35
N GLU A 240 8.68 36.13 9.13
CA GLU A 240 8.12 35.46 7.95
C GLU A 240 9.14 34.60 7.19
N SER A 241 10.44 34.77 7.45
CA SER A 241 11.51 34.23 6.58
C SER A 241 12.23 33.00 7.13
N ILE A 242 12.17 32.75 8.44
CA ILE A 242 12.91 31.65 9.07
C ILE A 242 11.99 30.43 9.17
N GLU A 243 12.46 29.31 8.62
CA GLU A 243 11.77 28.02 8.73
C GLU A 243 11.72 27.58 10.20
N ARG A 244 10.52 27.59 10.77
CA ARG A 244 10.26 27.14 12.14
C ARG A 244 10.31 25.62 12.23
N MET A 245 10.74 25.11 13.38
CA MET A 245 10.72 23.66 13.67
C MET A 245 9.28 23.12 13.67
N HIS A 246 9.06 21.86 13.33
CA HIS A 246 7.72 21.24 13.45
C HIS A 246 7.29 21.12 14.92
N LEU A 247 6.00 21.37 15.20
CA LEU A 247 5.46 21.38 16.57
C LEU A 247 5.71 20.06 17.31
N ARG A 248 5.58 18.91 16.64
CA ARG A 248 5.90 17.58 17.20
C ARG A 248 7.30 17.54 17.80
N ARG A 249 8.30 17.96 17.04
CA ARG A 249 9.70 17.94 17.48
C ARG A 249 9.95 18.95 18.60
N TRP A 250 9.32 20.12 18.49
CA TRP A 250 9.41 21.17 19.50
C TRP A 250 8.82 20.74 20.85
N THR A 251 7.70 20.01 20.87
CA THR A 251 7.10 19.46 22.09
C THR A 251 7.87 18.25 22.63
N THR A 252 8.25 17.29 21.79
CA THR A 252 8.99 16.08 22.22
C THR A 252 10.37 16.40 22.77
N GLU A 253 11.11 17.33 22.16
CA GLU A 253 12.44 17.75 22.65
C GLU A 253 12.36 18.80 23.78
N GLN A 254 11.16 19.09 24.30
CA GLN A 254 10.91 20.08 25.36
C GLN A 254 11.53 21.46 25.10
N ARG A 255 11.62 21.86 23.82
CA ARG A 255 12.22 23.15 23.42
C ARG A 255 11.37 24.37 23.76
N TYR A 256 10.19 24.18 24.32
CA TYR A 256 9.45 25.26 24.95
C TYR A 256 10.18 25.83 26.18
N LEU A 257 11.18 25.11 26.73
CA LEU A 257 12.08 25.63 27.77
C LEU A 257 13.27 26.42 27.20
N GLU A 258 13.52 26.34 25.89
CA GLU A 258 14.62 27.06 25.23
C GLU A 258 14.15 28.43 24.74
N ASP A 259 14.91 29.47 25.07
CA ASP A 259 14.72 30.79 24.47
C ASP A 259 14.95 30.72 22.95
N PRO A 260 14.12 31.38 22.14
CA PRO A 260 14.28 31.38 20.69
C PRO A 260 15.63 32.01 20.33
N LYS A 261 16.55 31.21 19.79
CA LYS A 261 17.85 31.69 19.31
C LYS A 261 17.64 32.64 18.12
N GLY A 262 17.61 33.94 18.42
CA GLY A 262 17.23 35.02 17.52
C GLY A 262 18.11 35.29 16.29
N GLU A 263 19.15 34.50 16.02
CA GLU A 263 20.07 34.76 14.90
C GLU A 263 20.45 33.49 14.14
N ARG A 264 19.46 32.73 13.65
CA ARG A 264 19.74 31.84 12.52
C ARG A 264 19.80 32.68 11.26
N LYS A 265 21.02 32.98 10.79
CA LYS A 265 21.27 33.61 9.48
C LYS A 265 20.36 32.95 8.43
N PRO A 266 19.61 33.73 7.64
CA PRO A 266 18.78 33.21 6.57
C PRO A 266 19.61 32.23 5.75
N ARG A 267 19.20 30.97 5.70
CA ARG A 267 19.87 29.97 4.87
C ARG A 267 19.65 30.42 3.43
N GLU A 268 20.62 31.12 2.85
CA GLU A 268 20.62 31.51 1.45
C GLU A 268 20.32 30.24 0.63
N ARG A 269 19.09 30.14 0.12
CA ARG A 269 18.70 29.10 -0.80
C ARG A 269 19.53 29.34 -2.05
N LYS A 270 20.65 28.62 -2.16
CA LYS A 270 21.43 28.55 -3.41
C LYS A 270 20.43 28.26 -4.54
N PRO A 271 20.30 29.14 -5.54
CA PRO A 271 19.36 28.93 -6.62
C PRO A 271 19.69 27.60 -7.30
N LYS A 272 18.68 26.73 -7.39
CA LYS A 272 18.75 25.46 -8.12
C LYS A 272 19.26 25.75 -9.54
N PRO A 273 20.42 25.25 -9.97
CA PRO A 273 20.95 25.59 -11.28
C PRO A 273 19.99 25.08 -12.35
N ALA A 274 19.50 26.01 -13.17
CA ALA A 274 18.75 25.69 -14.37
C ALA A 274 19.59 24.77 -15.25
N ALA A 275 18.96 23.69 -15.72
CA ALA A 275 19.55 22.72 -16.63
C ALA A 275 20.16 23.43 -17.85
N LYS A 276 21.49 23.43 -17.96
CA LYS A 276 22.20 23.86 -19.16
C LYS A 276 22.43 22.67 -20.08
N SER A 277 21.88 22.81 -21.28
CA SER A 277 22.16 22.04 -22.48
C SER A 277 23.65 22.02 -22.82
N LYS A 278 24.10 20.88 -23.34
CA LYS A 278 25.43 20.61 -23.87
C LYS A 278 25.77 21.56 -25.04
N ALA A 279 26.91 22.26 -24.96
CA ALA A 279 27.78 22.52 -26.12
C ALA A 279 29.19 23.03 -25.71
N LYS A 280 30.19 22.20 -26.03
CA LYS A 280 31.59 22.44 -26.45
C LYS A 280 32.54 23.47 -25.74
N ALA A 281 33.72 22.90 -25.47
CA ALA A 281 35.11 23.41 -25.62
C ALA A 281 35.85 24.01 -24.40
N LYS A 282 37.02 23.41 -24.12
CA LYS A 282 38.01 23.66 -23.05
C LYS A 282 38.69 25.05 -23.17
N PRO A 283 39.35 25.58 -22.11
CA PRO A 283 40.75 25.24 -21.86
C PRO A 283 41.10 24.95 -20.38
N VAL A 284 42.26 24.30 -20.24
CA VAL A 284 42.89 23.68 -19.08
C VAL A 284 43.26 24.68 -17.96
N LYS A 285 43.00 24.32 -16.70
CA LYS A 285 43.65 24.86 -15.50
C LYS A 285 44.17 23.72 -14.61
N PRO A 286 45.31 23.87 -13.94
CA PRO A 286 46.06 22.77 -13.33
C PRO A 286 45.38 22.22 -12.08
N ALA A 287 45.58 20.92 -11.89
CA ALA A 287 44.96 20.06 -10.89
C ALA A 287 45.17 20.55 -9.45
N LYS A 288 44.06 20.67 -8.71
CA LYS A 288 44.04 20.43 -7.27
C LYS A 288 43.78 18.92 -7.06
N PRO A 289 44.45 18.25 -6.11
CA PRO A 289 44.17 16.85 -5.81
C PRO A 289 42.70 16.71 -5.46
N ALA A 290 42.01 15.81 -6.16
CA ALA A 290 40.66 15.41 -5.80
C ALA A 290 40.74 14.62 -4.50
N GLU A 291 40.16 15.17 -3.43
CA GLU A 291 39.63 14.34 -2.37
C GLU A 291 38.53 13.47 -3.00
N PRO A 292 38.52 12.15 -2.80
CA PRO A 292 37.44 11.31 -3.29
C PRO A 292 36.14 11.76 -2.61
N ASP A 293 35.21 12.28 -3.42
CA ASP A 293 33.77 12.32 -3.11
C ASP A 293 33.35 10.87 -2.90
N ASN A 294 33.49 10.40 -1.66
CA ASN A 294 32.88 9.17 -1.23
C ASN A 294 31.43 9.53 -0.91
N ASP A 295 30.58 9.48 -1.94
CA ASP A 295 29.11 9.45 -1.88
C ASP A 295 28.63 8.17 -1.18
N ASN A 296 29.23 7.83 -0.02
CA ASN A 296 28.58 7.00 0.96
C ASN A 296 27.50 7.88 1.58
N GLU A 297 26.36 7.95 0.88
CA GLU A 297 25.05 8.07 1.51
C GLU A 297 25.14 7.24 2.79
N VAL A 298 25.06 7.94 3.93
CA VAL A 298 24.93 7.30 5.23
C VAL A 298 23.72 6.38 5.06
N GLU A 299 23.99 5.08 4.95
CA GLU A 299 22.99 4.03 4.86
C GLU A 299 22.14 4.21 6.11
N GLU A 300 21.01 4.92 5.96
CA GLU A 300 20.08 5.13 7.05
C GLU A 300 19.65 3.73 7.47
N GLU A 301 20.15 3.28 8.63
CA GLU A 301 19.88 1.95 9.15
C GLU A 301 18.38 1.71 9.02
N PRO A 302 17.96 0.66 8.29
CA PRO A 302 16.58 0.46 7.93
C PRO A 302 15.75 0.47 9.21
N ALA A 303 14.78 1.39 9.28
CA ALA A 303 13.94 1.57 10.45
C ALA A 303 13.49 0.21 10.99
N VAL A 304 13.89 -0.10 12.22
CA VAL A 304 13.67 -1.41 12.85
C VAL A 304 12.19 -1.73 12.82
N TRP A 305 11.82 -2.77 12.08
CA TRP A 305 10.43 -3.21 11.96
C TRP A 305 9.95 -3.75 13.31
N ILE A 306 8.81 -3.24 13.80
CA ILE A 306 8.25 -3.53 15.14
C ILE A 306 7.01 -4.44 15.01
N GLY A 307 7.06 -5.48 14.17
CA GLY A 307 5.98 -6.45 14.00
C GLY A 307 6.50 -7.88 14.09
N ASP A 308 5.67 -8.79 14.60
CA ASP A 308 6.00 -10.23 14.73
C ASP A 308 6.12 -10.90 13.36
N VAL A 309 5.35 -10.42 12.38
CA VAL A 309 5.39 -10.86 10.98
C VAL A 309 5.67 -9.67 10.05
N GLY A 310 6.06 -9.94 8.81
CA GLY A 310 6.31 -8.91 7.82
C GLY A 310 5.10 -8.01 7.52
N PRO A 311 5.31 -6.77 7.02
CA PRO A 311 4.25 -5.79 6.72
C PRO A 311 3.21 -6.24 5.68
N PHE A 312 3.50 -7.31 4.96
CA PHE A 312 2.67 -7.84 3.88
C PHE A 312 1.88 -9.08 4.28
N SER A 313 2.03 -9.54 5.53
CA SER A 313 1.28 -10.67 6.03
C SER A 313 -0.22 -10.36 6.06
N PRO A 314 -1.07 -11.34 5.69
CA PRO A 314 -2.51 -11.15 5.72
C PRO A 314 -2.99 -10.93 7.15
N THR A 315 -3.96 -10.03 7.34
CA THR A 315 -4.55 -9.76 8.66
C THR A 315 -5.85 -10.54 8.83
N GLY A 316 -6.09 -11.13 10.00
CA GLY A 316 -7.30 -11.91 10.27
C GLY A 316 -6.99 -13.20 11.02
N SER A 317 -7.95 -14.12 11.03
CA SER A 317 -7.81 -15.44 11.65
C SER A 317 -7.76 -16.53 10.60
N PHE A 318 -6.80 -17.43 10.73
CA PHE A 318 -6.45 -18.42 9.74
C PHE A 318 -6.11 -19.76 10.39
N ILE A 319 -6.13 -20.83 9.58
CA ILE A 319 -5.49 -22.09 9.93
C ILE A 319 -4.07 -21.99 9.40
N ALA A 320 -3.08 -22.15 10.27
CA ALA A 320 -1.67 -22.11 9.91
C ALA A 320 -1.03 -23.46 10.22
N GLU A 321 -0.34 -24.00 9.22
CA GLU A 321 0.56 -25.15 9.37
C GLU A 321 1.98 -24.64 9.56
N ILE A 322 2.68 -25.13 10.60
CA ILE A 322 4.10 -24.79 10.80
C ILE A 322 4.91 -25.67 9.84
N THR A 323 5.39 -25.12 8.74
CA THR A 323 6.10 -25.89 7.71
C THR A 323 7.58 -26.05 7.99
N GLY A 324 8.13 -25.20 8.86
CA GLY A 324 9.53 -25.27 9.27
C GLY A 324 9.88 -24.23 10.33
N SER A 325 11.12 -24.26 10.78
CA SER A 325 11.69 -23.26 11.69
C SER A 325 13.16 -23.04 11.38
N THR A 326 13.63 -21.82 11.64
CA THR A 326 15.04 -21.46 11.62
C THR A 326 15.40 -20.87 12.98
N VAL A 327 16.46 -21.37 13.60
CA VAL A 327 17.00 -20.84 14.87
C VAL A 327 18.37 -20.25 14.61
N SER A 328 18.56 -18.97 14.94
CA SER A 328 19.82 -18.26 14.76
C SER A 328 20.19 -17.47 16.02
N TRP A 329 21.47 -17.38 16.30
CA TRP A 329 21.99 -16.50 17.35
C TRP A 329 22.32 -15.16 16.73
N LEU A 330 21.68 -14.08 17.20
CA LEU A 330 21.99 -12.72 16.78
C LEU A 330 23.26 -12.21 17.48
N ASP A 331 23.45 -12.62 18.74
CA ASP A 331 24.65 -12.39 19.55
C ASP A 331 24.77 -13.48 20.63
N GLU A 332 25.65 -13.30 21.62
CA GLU A 332 25.90 -14.27 22.71
C GLU A 332 24.70 -14.48 23.65
N TYR A 333 23.71 -13.58 23.66
CA TYR A 333 22.60 -13.58 24.61
C TYR A 333 21.21 -13.63 23.94
N ASN A 334 21.14 -13.38 22.63
CA ASN A 334 19.89 -13.25 21.88
C ASN A 334 19.76 -14.37 20.83
N GLN A 335 18.88 -15.34 21.10
CA GLN A 335 18.51 -16.40 20.18
C GLN A 335 17.18 -16.07 19.50
N GLN A 336 17.21 -15.89 18.18
CA GLN A 336 16.06 -15.64 17.33
C GLN A 336 15.50 -16.95 16.78
N VAL A 337 14.18 -17.08 16.81
CA VAL A 337 13.43 -18.16 16.18
C VAL A 337 12.53 -17.55 15.10
N VAL A 338 12.62 -18.11 13.90
CA VAL A 338 11.73 -17.80 12.78
C VAL A 338 10.91 -19.04 12.49
N LEU A 339 9.59 -18.97 12.69
CA LEU A 339 8.65 -20.03 12.31
C LEU A 339 8.10 -19.74 10.92
N HIS A 340 8.24 -20.70 10.01
CA HIS A 340 7.65 -20.65 8.67
C HIS A 340 6.21 -21.19 8.75
N LEU A 341 5.24 -20.32 8.47
CA LEU A 341 3.82 -20.63 8.56
C LEU A 341 3.21 -20.69 7.16
N SER A 342 2.57 -21.80 6.82
CA SER A 342 1.71 -21.92 5.65
C SER A 342 0.26 -21.64 6.05
N ILE A 343 -0.23 -20.46 5.68
CA ILE A 343 -1.54 -19.95 6.09
C ILE A 343 -2.58 -20.28 5.03
N ARG A 344 -3.62 -21.05 5.39
CA ARG A 344 -4.74 -21.40 4.52
C ARG A 344 -5.96 -20.51 4.79
N PHE A 345 -6.51 -19.94 3.74
CA PHE A 345 -7.79 -19.23 3.80
C PHE A 345 -8.94 -20.22 3.67
N LEU A 346 -10.04 -19.98 4.39
CA LEU A 346 -11.25 -20.81 4.36
C LEU A 346 -11.92 -20.93 2.97
N ARG A 347 -11.48 -20.18 1.95
CA ARG A 347 -12.12 -20.08 0.63
C ARG A 347 -11.24 -20.54 -0.53
N SER A 348 -10.66 -21.74 -0.44
CA SER A 348 -9.92 -22.41 -1.53
C SER A 348 -8.83 -21.57 -2.21
N GLN A 349 -8.26 -20.58 -1.51
CA GLN A 349 -7.12 -19.83 -2.02
C GLN A 349 -5.83 -20.61 -1.77
N PRO A 350 -4.80 -20.44 -2.61
CA PRO A 350 -3.50 -21.01 -2.35
C PRO A 350 -2.99 -20.55 -0.98
N ALA A 351 -2.27 -21.44 -0.29
CA ALA A 351 -1.67 -21.11 0.98
C ALA A 351 -0.65 -19.96 0.80
N VAL A 352 -0.59 -19.07 1.78
CA VAL A 352 0.37 -17.97 1.82
C VAL A 352 1.40 -18.25 2.89
N GLU A 353 2.67 -18.21 2.51
CA GLU A 353 3.79 -18.37 3.43
C GLU A 353 4.03 -17.08 4.21
N VAL A 354 4.19 -17.20 5.52
CA VAL A 354 4.43 -16.09 6.46
C VAL A 354 5.49 -16.51 7.46
N ASP A 355 6.48 -15.66 7.67
CA ASP A 355 7.51 -15.85 8.69
C ASP A 355 7.13 -15.11 9.97
N HIS A 356 6.97 -15.85 11.07
CA HIS A 356 6.82 -15.29 12.42
C HIS A 356 8.16 -15.30 13.13
N THR A 357 8.67 -14.12 13.49
CA THR A 357 9.98 -13.95 14.13
C THR A 357 9.84 -13.48 15.57
N PHE A 358 10.49 -14.16 16.51
CA PHE A 358 10.56 -13.75 17.92
C PHE A 358 11.89 -14.20 18.55
N LEU A 359 12.23 -13.66 19.73
CA LEU A 359 13.44 -14.04 20.47
C LEU A 359 13.09 -15.09 21.54
N ALA A 360 13.57 -16.32 21.39
CA ALA A 360 13.38 -17.37 22.40
C ALA A 360 14.29 -17.15 23.62
N GLN A 361 15.49 -16.62 23.38
CA GLN A 361 16.41 -16.14 24.41
C GLN A 361 16.75 -14.68 24.12
N SER A 362 16.74 -13.83 25.13
CA SER A 362 17.11 -12.42 25.04
C SER A 362 17.66 -11.90 26.35
N SER A 363 18.64 -10.98 26.27
CA SER A 363 19.11 -10.20 27.41
C SER A 363 18.08 -9.17 27.91
N ASP A 364 17.11 -8.83 27.07
CA ASP A 364 16.01 -7.91 27.37
C ASP A 364 14.85 -8.71 28.00
N GLU A 365 14.53 -8.40 29.26
CA GLU A 365 13.53 -9.14 30.05
C GLU A 365 12.14 -9.13 29.39
N GLU A 366 11.74 -8.02 28.76
CA GLU A 366 10.42 -7.92 28.13
C GLU A 366 10.34 -8.80 26.88
N LYS A 367 11.39 -8.78 26.05
CA LYS A 367 11.48 -9.62 24.85
C LYS A 367 11.60 -11.09 25.22
N GLN A 368 12.38 -11.42 26.25
CA GLN A 368 12.49 -12.77 26.78
C GLN A 368 11.13 -13.32 27.22
N LYS A 369 10.42 -12.54 28.05
CA LYS A 369 9.10 -12.93 28.55
C LYS A 369 8.09 -13.10 27.41
N ARG A 370 8.12 -12.22 26.40
CA ARG A 370 7.26 -12.32 25.21
C ARG A 370 7.55 -13.57 24.39
N GLY A 371 8.83 -13.87 24.11
CA GLY A 371 9.22 -15.06 23.36
C GLY A 371 8.85 -16.37 24.07
N GLN A 372 9.09 -16.44 25.38
CA GLN A 372 8.67 -17.57 26.21
C GLN A 372 7.15 -17.72 26.26
N ALA A 373 6.41 -16.61 26.30
CA ALA A 373 4.95 -16.63 26.20
C ALA A 373 4.47 -17.18 24.85
N PHE A 374 5.16 -16.90 23.75
CA PHE A 374 4.83 -17.48 22.44
C PHE A 374 5.04 -19.00 22.44
N LEU A 375 6.21 -19.48 22.87
CA LEU A 375 6.51 -20.91 22.92
C LEU A 375 5.52 -21.67 23.81
N ALA A 376 5.25 -21.16 25.02
CA ALA A 376 4.29 -21.76 25.94
C ALA A 376 2.87 -21.78 25.35
N ARG A 377 2.48 -20.74 24.61
CA ARG A 377 1.17 -20.67 23.95
C ARG A 377 1.07 -21.66 22.80
N ILE A 378 2.11 -21.80 21.98
CA ILE A 378 2.17 -22.81 20.90
C ILE A 378 2.09 -24.21 21.51
N ALA A 379 2.91 -24.52 22.51
CA ALA A 379 2.90 -25.81 23.21
C ALA A 379 1.51 -26.18 23.74
N ARG A 380 0.80 -25.21 24.33
CA ARG A 380 -0.57 -25.37 24.81
C ARG A 380 -1.58 -25.58 23.68
N CYS A 381 -1.46 -24.85 22.57
CA CYS A 381 -2.37 -24.99 21.44
C CYS A 381 -2.21 -26.36 20.75
N LEU A 382 -1.02 -26.94 20.80
CA LEU A 382 -0.67 -28.23 20.20
C LEU A 382 -0.75 -29.41 21.19
N ASP A 383 -1.21 -29.18 22.42
CA ASP A 383 -1.31 -30.18 23.50
C ASP A 383 0.01 -30.95 23.76
N LEU A 384 1.17 -30.29 23.62
CA LEU A 384 2.47 -30.97 23.77
C LEU A 384 2.78 -31.40 25.22
N GLY A 385 2.06 -30.90 26.23
CA GLY A 385 2.14 -31.35 27.63
C GLY A 385 3.48 -31.10 28.34
N ARG A 386 4.51 -30.68 27.61
CA ARG A 386 5.86 -30.37 28.06
C ARG A 386 6.38 -29.08 27.42
N GLU A 387 7.50 -28.58 27.92
CA GLU A 387 8.23 -27.48 27.31
C GLU A 387 8.83 -27.93 25.96
N ILE A 388 8.86 -27.02 24.98
CA ILE A 388 9.40 -27.31 23.65
C ILE A 388 10.92 -27.20 23.71
N GLU A 389 11.62 -28.32 23.67
CA GLU A 389 13.09 -28.35 23.63
C GLU A 389 13.62 -28.11 22.22
N ASP A 390 12.91 -28.61 21.20
CA ASP A 390 13.27 -28.46 19.79
C ASP A 390 12.08 -27.94 18.98
N THR A 391 12.34 -26.90 18.17
CA THR A 391 11.34 -26.32 17.26
C THR A 391 10.92 -27.26 16.13
N GLU A 392 11.71 -28.29 15.81
CA GLU A 392 11.34 -29.32 14.84
C GLU A 392 10.11 -30.12 15.29
N GLU A 393 9.83 -30.23 16.60
CA GLU A 393 8.62 -30.88 17.12
C GLU A 393 7.32 -30.18 16.69
N LEU A 394 7.43 -28.92 16.24
CA LEU A 394 6.32 -28.10 15.79
C LEU A 394 5.99 -28.33 14.32
N HIS A 395 6.88 -28.93 13.53
CA HIS A 395 6.72 -29.03 12.07
C HIS A 395 5.54 -29.95 11.69
N GLY A 396 4.80 -29.56 10.65
CA GLY A 396 3.59 -30.24 10.17
C GLY A 396 2.40 -30.11 11.11
N ARG A 397 2.51 -29.38 12.22
CA ARG A 397 1.40 -29.15 13.15
C ARG A 397 0.54 -27.99 12.68
N GLU A 398 -0.78 -28.17 12.75
CA GLU A 398 -1.75 -27.13 12.43
C GLU A 398 -2.26 -26.47 13.72
N LEU A 399 -2.39 -25.16 13.69
CA LEU A 399 -2.98 -24.36 14.76
C LEU A 399 -3.79 -23.21 14.17
N ARG A 400 -4.60 -22.55 15.01
CA ARG A 400 -5.28 -21.33 14.60
C ARG A 400 -4.36 -20.15 14.84
N CYS A 401 -4.07 -19.39 13.79
CA CYS A 401 -3.24 -18.19 13.85
C CYS A 401 -4.10 -16.95 13.66
N ASN A 402 -3.88 -15.90 14.44
CA ASN A 402 -4.55 -14.62 14.30
C ASN A 402 -3.49 -13.51 14.18
N ILE A 403 -3.51 -12.81 13.04
CA ILE A 403 -2.59 -11.73 12.71
C ILE A 403 -3.35 -10.41 12.77
N SER A 404 -2.95 -9.55 13.70
CA SER A 404 -3.58 -8.24 13.91
C SER A 404 -3.22 -7.24 12.80
N LYS A 405 -3.91 -6.10 12.76
CA LYS A 405 -3.60 -5.00 11.80
C LYS A 405 -2.22 -4.38 12.02
N VAL A 406 -1.63 -4.58 13.19
CA VAL A 406 -0.27 -4.12 13.54
C VAL A 406 0.77 -5.22 13.37
N CYS A 407 0.42 -6.32 12.69
CA CYS A 407 1.29 -7.47 12.44
C CYS A 407 1.75 -8.20 13.73
N GLU A 408 0.93 -8.15 14.78
CA GLU A 408 1.12 -9.01 15.95
C GLU A 408 0.48 -10.37 15.71
N VAL A 409 1.16 -11.43 16.12
CA VAL A 409 0.68 -12.80 15.98
C VAL A 409 0.12 -13.29 17.31
N THR A 410 -0.98 -14.03 17.26
CA THR A 410 -1.49 -14.80 18.40
C THR A 410 -1.94 -16.18 17.93
N TYR A 411 -1.81 -17.18 18.80
CA TYR A 411 -2.12 -18.57 18.48
C TYR A 411 -3.24 -19.10 19.35
N ASP A 412 -4.17 -19.84 18.75
CA ASP A 412 -5.26 -20.50 19.46
C ASP A 412 -5.31 -21.98 19.06
N LYS A 413 -5.86 -22.79 19.96
CA LYS A 413 -6.09 -24.21 19.71
C LYS A 413 -7.02 -24.37 18.51
N LEU A 414 -6.65 -25.23 17.57
CA LEU A 414 -7.51 -25.54 16.43
C LEU A 414 -8.76 -26.25 16.96
N PHE A 415 -9.93 -25.65 16.75
CA PHE A 415 -11.18 -26.31 17.05
C PHE A 415 -11.46 -27.33 15.95
N VAL A 416 -11.05 -28.58 16.18
CA VAL A 416 -11.52 -29.70 15.38
C VAL A 416 -12.88 -30.09 15.96
N PRO A 417 -14.00 -29.89 15.23
CA PRO A 417 -15.27 -30.42 15.67
C PRO A 417 -15.06 -31.92 15.90
N ARG A 418 -15.37 -32.42 17.10
CA ARG A 418 -15.42 -33.87 17.30
C ARG A 418 -16.37 -34.41 16.24
N GLN A 419 -15.83 -35.10 15.25
CA GLN A 419 -16.62 -36.03 14.47
C GLN A 419 -16.94 -37.14 15.48
N ASP A 420 -18.03 -36.95 16.22
CA ASP A 420 -18.56 -38.00 17.07
C ASP A 420 -18.76 -39.21 16.16
N ALA A 421 -17.99 -40.26 16.44
CA ALA A 421 -17.94 -41.47 15.64
C ALA A 421 -19.37 -42.00 15.49
N ALA A 422 -19.87 -41.98 14.25
CA ALA A 422 -21.15 -42.58 13.88
C ALA A 422 -21.07 -44.10 13.93
#